data_AF-A0A368GXD6-F1
#
_entry.id   AF-A0A368GXD6-F1
#
_cell.length_a   1.000
_cell.length_b   1.000
_cell.length_c   1.000
_cell.angle_alpha   90.00
_cell.angle_beta   90.00
_cell.angle_gamma   90.00
#
_symmetry.space_group_name_H-M   'P 1'
#
loop_
_entity.id
_entity.type
_entity.pdbx_description
1 polymer ?
#
loop_
_entity_poly.entity_id
_entity_poly.type
_entity_poly.pdbx_seq_one_letter_code
_entity_poly.pdbx_strand_id
1 'polypeptide(L)'
;MPRMSCAHKMSANKKIERVDTLMTFLKSATQQQMSAKLHDVWAAPQATITEARLLLTLGANPESLYKDDYGHKTLMDRVDSGTVCDKCVVKFNDFLEYAGVIYEEMCEQTPINIVRGRKCTSGLLPLCMDGGGMRGLVSVVCLLFASRRILGDETLVNYFDWLIGTSTGSMLALSTANGRTLSECFFLYWNMKRQIFLEGSTMSRLLGDQVSVQTRNIEKVLSDCFPTETFQQCDRRLTVPALDISMAPARLHIFRG
;
A
#
# COMPACT_ATOMS: atom_id res chain seq x y z
N MET A 1 4.37 34.06 17.51
CA MET A 1 4.41 33.08 16.39
C MET A 1 2.99 32.76 15.97
N PRO A 2 2.67 32.61 14.67
CA PRO A 2 1.32 32.20 14.27
C PRO A 2 1.00 30.85 14.90
N ARG A 3 -0.14 30.74 15.60
CA ARG A 3 -0.63 29.47 16.14
C ARG A 3 -0.75 28.47 14.99
N MET A 4 0.07 27.43 15.02
CA MET A 4 -0.01 26.37 14.03
C MET A 4 -1.36 25.66 14.18
N SER A 5 -2.11 25.56 13.09
CA SER A 5 -3.45 24.95 13.09
C SER A 5 -3.39 23.47 12.77
N CYS A 6 -4.39 22.70 13.17
CA CYS A 6 -4.43 21.26 12.90
C CYS A 6 -4.18 20.89 11.42
N ALA A 7 -3.40 19.82 11.20
CA ALA A 7 -2.95 19.38 9.88
C ALA A 7 -4.09 19.12 8.87
N HIS A 8 -5.32 18.85 9.32
CA HIS A 8 -6.47 18.74 8.41
C HIS A 8 -6.77 20.05 7.66
N LYS A 9 -6.37 21.22 8.19
CA LYS A 9 -6.53 22.53 7.56
C LYS A 9 -5.43 22.86 6.54
N MET A 10 -4.38 22.04 6.47
CA MET A 10 -3.32 22.22 5.47
C MET A 10 -3.87 22.04 4.06
N SER A 11 -3.31 22.78 3.10
CA SER A 11 -3.64 22.64 1.68
C SER A 11 -3.38 21.21 1.19
N ALA A 12 -4.14 20.79 0.18
CA ALA A 12 -3.99 19.46 -0.42
C ALA A 12 -2.55 19.23 -0.92
N ASN A 13 -1.98 20.21 -1.63
CA ASN A 13 -0.61 20.14 -2.15
C ASN A 13 0.42 19.88 -1.04
N LYS A 14 0.31 20.60 0.09
CA LYS A 14 1.24 20.44 1.20
C LYS A 14 1.10 19.08 1.90
N LYS A 15 -0.12 18.53 1.96
CA LYS A 15 -0.33 17.16 2.47
C LYS A 15 0.28 16.12 1.53
N ILE A 16 0.12 16.29 0.22
CA ILE A 16 0.68 15.41 -0.81
C ILE A 16 2.21 15.41 -0.71
N GLU A 17 2.84 16.59 -0.72
CA GLU A 17 4.29 16.75 -0.63
C GLU A 17 4.90 16.07 0.61
N ARG A 18 4.23 16.18 1.76
CA ARG A 18 4.66 15.50 2.99
C ARG A 18 4.60 13.99 2.85
N VAL A 19 3.49 13.47 2.34
CA VAL A 19 3.35 12.02 2.14
C VAL A 19 4.35 11.51 1.10
N ASP A 20 4.65 12.28 0.06
CA ASP A 20 5.66 11.93 -0.94
C ASP A 20 7.08 11.91 -0.37
N THR A 21 7.39 12.89 0.47
CA THR A 21 8.66 12.94 1.20
C THR A 21 8.80 11.71 2.10
N LEU A 22 7.73 11.36 2.82
CA LEU A 22 7.70 10.16 3.65
C LEU A 22 7.84 8.89 2.80
N MET A 23 7.14 8.78 1.67
CA MET A 23 7.22 7.62 0.77
C MET A 23 8.61 7.44 0.17
N THR A 24 9.30 8.54 -0.13
CA THR A 24 10.68 8.50 -0.61
C THR A 24 11.62 7.96 0.48
N PHE A 25 11.44 8.41 1.72
CA PHE A 25 12.17 7.88 2.88
C PHE A 25 11.88 6.37 3.10
N LEU A 26 10.60 5.99 3.06
CA LEU A 26 10.16 4.61 3.34
C LEU A 26 10.72 3.57 2.35
N LYS A 27 11.03 3.95 1.10
CA LYS A 27 11.54 3.02 0.08
C LYS A 27 12.88 2.36 0.44
N SER A 28 13.70 3.02 1.25
CA SER A 28 15.04 2.53 1.62
C SER A 28 15.27 2.49 3.13
N ALA A 29 14.29 2.91 3.93
CA ALA A 29 14.41 2.94 5.38
C ALA A 29 14.41 1.53 5.98
N THR A 30 15.30 1.29 6.95
CA THR A 30 15.25 0.11 7.79
C THR A 30 14.11 0.21 8.81
N GLN A 31 13.74 -0.92 9.42
CA GLN A 31 12.73 -0.94 10.48
C GLN A 31 13.04 0.05 11.60
N GLN A 32 14.29 0.08 12.08
CA GLN A 32 14.74 0.99 13.13
C GLN A 32 14.59 2.47 12.72
N GLN A 33 14.95 2.80 11.47
CA GLN A 33 14.78 4.15 10.93
C GLN A 33 13.30 4.53 10.83
N MET A 34 12.42 3.61 10.43
CA MET A 34 10.98 3.83 10.42
C MET A 34 10.40 4.03 11.83
N SER A 35 10.83 3.24 12.82
CA SER A 35 10.43 3.40 14.22
C SER A 35 10.86 4.75 14.80
N ALA A 36 12.09 5.19 14.52
CA ALA A 36 12.57 6.52 14.90
C ALA A 36 11.76 7.62 14.20
N LYS A 37 11.46 7.45 12.91
CA LYS A 37 10.65 8.40 12.15
C LYS A 37 9.22 8.50 12.69
N LEU A 38 8.64 7.38 13.17
CA LEU A 38 7.31 7.37 13.80
C LEU A 38 7.29 8.22 15.06
N HIS A 39 8.30 8.10 15.92
CA HIS A 39 8.46 8.95 17.09
C HIS A 39 8.53 10.43 16.71
N ASP A 40 9.36 10.81 15.73
CA ASP A 40 9.49 12.19 15.28
C ASP A 40 8.20 12.74 14.66
N VAL A 41 7.52 11.93 13.83
CA VAL A 41 6.24 12.27 13.21
C VAL A 41 5.16 12.46 14.28
N TRP A 42 5.20 11.70 15.37
CA TRP A 42 4.22 11.81 16.45
C TRP A 42 4.26 13.19 17.13
N ALA A 43 5.45 13.71 17.40
CA ALA A 43 5.64 15.05 17.98
C ALA A 43 5.44 16.21 17.00
N ALA A 44 5.56 15.98 15.70
CA ALA A 44 5.54 17.06 14.72
C ALA A 44 4.15 17.77 14.68
N PRO A 45 4.07 19.10 14.93
CA PRO A 45 2.81 19.84 15.00
C PRO A 45 1.90 19.71 13.77
N GLN A 46 2.48 19.56 12.58
CA GLN A 46 1.77 19.47 11.30
C GLN A 46 1.73 18.04 10.75
N ALA A 47 2.14 17.04 11.52
CA ALA A 47 2.00 15.65 11.09
C ALA A 47 0.54 15.21 11.09
N THR A 48 0.19 14.46 10.05
CA THR A 48 -1.11 13.82 9.91
C THR A 48 -1.08 12.40 10.46
N ILE A 49 -2.24 11.91 10.89
CA ILE A 49 -2.38 10.50 11.31
C ILE A 49 -2.04 9.52 10.18
N THR A 50 -2.18 9.94 8.92
CA THR A 50 -1.82 9.14 7.75
C THR A 50 -0.33 8.80 7.73
N GLU A 51 0.53 9.73 8.11
CA GLU A 51 1.98 9.49 8.16
C GLU A 51 2.34 8.41 9.19
N ALA A 52 1.75 8.48 10.39
CA ALA A 52 1.93 7.47 11.43
C ALA A 52 1.40 6.09 10.98
N ARG A 53 0.23 6.04 10.34
CA ARG A 53 -0.35 4.80 9.78
C ARG A 53 0.53 4.18 8.71
N LEU A 54 1.09 4.99 7.81
CA LEU A 54 1.99 4.50 6.75
C LEU A 54 3.27 3.89 7.33
N LEU A 55 3.85 4.53 8.35
CA LEU A 55 5.02 4.02 9.06
C LEU A 55 4.70 2.68 9.74
N LEU A 56 3.58 2.59 10.47
CA LEU A 56 3.13 1.35 11.10
C LEU A 56 2.88 0.25 10.07
N THR A 57 2.12 0.53 9.00
CA THR A 57 1.81 -0.43 7.92
C THR A 57 3.08 -1.05 7.32
N LEU A 58 4.16 -0.28 7.18
CA LEU A 58 5.41 -0.76 6.59
C LEU A 58 6.36 -1.38 7.62
N GLY A 59 6.00 -1.38 8.91
CA GLY A 59 6.69 -2.14 9.96
C GLY A 59 7.41 -1.31 11.02
N ALA A 60 7.14 0.01 11.12
CA ALA A 60 7.64 0.80 12.24
C ALA A 60 7.12 0.25 13.57
N ASN A 61 8.03 0.02 14.52
CA ASN A 61 7.69 -0.38 15.88
C ASN A 61 7.17 0.82 16.68
N PRO A 62 5.92 0.79 17.20
CA PRO A 62 5.33 1.89 17.96
C PRO A 62 5.74 1.92 19.44
N GLU A 63 6.57 0.98 19.94
CA GLU A 63 6.96 0.85 21.35
C GLU A 63 7.39 2.19 21.98
N SER A 64 8.12 3.02 21.24
CA SER A 64 8.58 4.34 21.70
C SER A 64 7.44 5.29 22.07
N LEU A 65 6.25 5.10 21.51
CA LEU A 65 5.07 5.89 21.84
C LEU A 65 4.47 5.54 23.21
N TYR A 66 4.80 4.37 23.76
CA TYR A 66 4.26 3.91 25.04
C TYR A 66 5.24 4.12 26.20
N LYS A 67 6.54 4.32 25.91
CA LYS A 67 7.57 4.58 26.93
C LYS A 67 7.26 5.88 27.67
N ASP A 68 7.24 5.81 29.00
CA ASP A 68 7.01 6.95 29.90
C ASP A 68 5.75 7.77 29.57
N ASP A 69 4.73 7.13 28.98
CA ASP A 69 3.50 7.76 28.51
C ASP A 69 3.73 8.86 27.44
N TYR A 70 4.84 8.76 26.70
CA TYR A 70 5.26 9.76 25.71
C TYR A 70 4.17 10.08 24.68
N GLY A 71 3.55 9.06 24.10
CA GLY A 71 2.58 9.21 23.02
C GLY A 71 1.34 9.97 23.46
N HIS A 72 0.80 9.65 24.64
CA HIS A 72 -0.36 10.33 25.20
C HIS A 72 -0.01 11.77 25.62
N LYS A 73 1.08 11.98 26.37
CA LYS A 73 1.54 13.33 26.77
C LYS A 73 1.75 14.24 25.56
N THR A 74 2.48 13.75 24.56
CA THR A 74 2.75 14.51 23.32
C THR A 74 1.46 14.82 22.56
N LEU A 75 0.49 13.90 22.54
CA LEU A 75 -0.81 14.15 21.91
C LEU A 75 -1.60 15.24 22.66
N MET A 76 -1.60 15.22 24.00
CA MET A 76 -2.25 16.25 24.81
C MET A 76 -1.58 17.61 24.61
N ASP A 77 -0.25 17.69 24.59
CA ASP A 77 0.48 18.93 24.26
C ASP A 77 0.07 19.48 22.88
N ARG A 78 -0.17 18.59 21.90
CA ARG A 78 -0.64 18.97 20.57
C ARG A 78 -2.09 19.45 20.57
N VAL A 79 -2.94 18.90 21.42
CA VAL A 79 -4.33 19.37 21.60
C VAL A 79 -4.33 20.75 22.26
N ASP A 80 -3.58 20.92 23.36
CA ASP A 80 -3.50 22.17 24.13
C ASP A 80 -2.89 23.32 23.31
N SER A 81 -1.90 23.02 22.46
CA SER A 81 -1.33 23.98 21.52
C SER A 81 -2.22 24.30 20.32
N GLY A 82 -3.31 23.55 20.10
CA GLY A 82 -4.23 23.69 18.97
C GLY A 82 -3.74 23.10 17.65
N THR A 83 -2.66 22.31 17.69
CA THR A 83 -2.06 21.65 16.52
C THR A 83 -2.73 20.31 16.20
N VAL A 84 -3.57 19.81 17.11
CA VAL A 84 -4.58 18.77 16.87
C VAL A 84 -5.93 19.30 17.40
N CYS A 85 -7.01 19.13 16.63
CA CYS A 85 -8.35 19.51 17.09
C CYS A 85 -9.15 18.31 17.61
N ASP A 86 -10.28 18.59 18.25
CA ASP A 86 -11.21 17.59 18.81
C ASP A 86 -11.70 16.54 17.81
N LYS A 87 -11.82 16.91 16.52
CA LYS A 87 -12.20 15.96 15.47
C LYS A 87 -11.07 15.04 15.04
N CYS A 88 -9.83 15.50 15.18
CA CYS A 88 -8.64 14.75 14.76
C CYS A 88 -8.07 13.92 15.89
N VAL A 89 -8.17 14.36 17.15
CA VAL A 89 -7.61 13.65 18.32
C VAL A 89 -8.14 12.23 18.41
N VAL A 90 -9.41 11.98 18.07
CA VAL A 90 -10.00 10.64 18.03
C VAL A 90 -9.16 9.67 17.19
N LYS A 91 -8.70 10.09 16.00
CA LYS A 91 -7.91 9.23 15.11
C LYS A 91 -6.51 8.93 15.66
N PHE A 92 -5.95 9.84 16.46
CA PHE A 92 -4.66 9.65 17.12
C PHE A 92 -4.81 8.75 18.35
N ASN A 93 -5.89 8.91 19.11
CA ASN A 93 -6.24 8.01 20.21
C ASN A 93 -6.45 6.58 19.69
N ASP A 94 -7.24 6.39 18.61
CA ASP A 94 -7.42 5.07 17.99
C ASP A 94 -6.08 4.46 17.58
N PHE A 95 -5.15 5.28 17.08
CA PHE A 95 -3.82 4.78 16.72
C PHE A 95 -3.03 4.36 17.96
N LEU A 96 -3.01 5.15 19.03
CA LEU A 96 -2.34 4.75 20.28
C LEU A 96 -2.97 3.49 20.87
N GLU A 97 -4.30 3.36 20.82
CA GLU A 97 -5.02 2.21 21.36
C GLU A 97 -4.64 0.92 20.63
N TYR A 98 -4.54 0.95 19.29
CA TYR A 98 -4.39 -0.28 18.49
C TYR A 98 -2.99 -0.51 17.91
N ALA A 99 -2.10 0.48 17.84
CA ALA A 99 -0.82 0.33 17.14
C ALA A 99 0.07 -0.78 17.71
N GLY A 100 0.15 -0.90 19.04
CA GLY A 100 0.90 -1.97 19.71
C GLY A 100 0.39 -3.35 19.31
N VAL A 101 -0.91 -3.60 19.45
CA VAL A 101 -1.54 -4.89 19.09
C VAL A 101 -1.38 -5.21 17.60
N ILE A 102 -1.58 -4.22 16.73
CA ILE A 102 -1.39 -4.39 15.28
C ILE A 102 0.06 -4.78 14.98
N TYR A 103 1.03 -4.12 15.62
CA TYR A 103 2.44 -4.39 15.41
C TYR A 103 2.83 -5.78 15.95
N GLU A 104 2.39 -6.13 17.15
CA GLU A 104 2.62 -7.44 17.77
C GLU A 104 2.09 -8.56 16.86
N GLU A 105 0.83 -8.46 16.41
CA GLU A 105 0.25 -9.43 15.47
C GLU A 105 1.04 -9.47 14.17
N MET A 106 1.43 -8.34 13.61
CA MET A 106 2.12 -8.30 12.32
C MET A 106 3.55 -8.86 12.39
N CYS A 107 4.30 -8.56 13.44
CA CYS A 107 5.77 -8.66 13.45
C CYS A 107 6.36 -9.52 14.57
N GLU A 108 5.66 -9.73 15.69
CA GLU A 108 6.20 -10.41 16.87
C GLU A 108 5.66 -11.84 17.06
N GLN A 109 4.71 -12.24 16.21
CA GLN A 109 4.17 -13.60 16.22
C GLN A 109 5.21 -14.60 15.72
N THR A 110 5.26 -15.77 16.36
CA THR A 110 6.10 -16.88 15.89
C THR A 110 5.63 -17.35 14.51
N PRO A 111 6.47 -17.28 13.46
CA PRO A 111 6.08 -17.71 12.13
C PRO A 111 5.69 -19.19 12.08
N ILE A 112 4.66 -19.49 11.30
CA ILE A 112 4.33 -20.87 10.96
C ILE A 112 5.39 -21.37 9.98
N ASN A 113 6.07 -22.45 10.36
CA ASN A 113 7.03 -23.09 9.49
C ASN A 113 6.31 -23.96 8.46
N ILE A 114 6.04 -23.39 7.28
CA ILE A 114 5.53 -24.12 6.13
C ILE A 114 6.72 -24.63 5.33
N VAL A 115 6.75 -25.94 5.03
CA VAL A 115 7.79 -26.55 4.19
C VAL A 115 7.78 -25.88 2.82
N ARG A 116 8.78 -25.03 2.56
CA ARG A 116 8.98 -24.32 1.29
C ARG A 116 9.21 -25.33 0.16
N GLY A 117 8.62 -25.08 -1.00
CA GLY A 117 8.85 -25.90 -2.20
C GLY A 117 8.07 -27.22 -2.25
N ARG A 118 7.16 -27.49 -1.30
CA ARG A 118 6.19 -28.57 -1.45
C ARG A 118 5.15 -28.19 -2.51
N LYS A 119 5.42 -28.56 -3.77
CA LYS A 119 4.36 -28.62 -4.78
C LYS A 119 3.38 -29.70 -4.33
N CYS A 120 2.10 -29.35 -4.23
CA CYS A 120 1.08 -30.33 -3.92
C CYS A 120 1.15 -31.44 -4.99
N THR A 121 1.16 -32.71 -4.58
CA THR A 121 1.22 -33.84 -5.51
C THR A 121 -0.02 -33.94 -6.40
N SER A 122 -1.10 -33.26 -5.99
CA SER A 122 -2.32 -33.08 -6.78
C SER A 122 -2.97 -31.72 -6.44
N GLY A 123 -3.50 -31.03 -7.45
CA GLY A 123 -4.17 -29.74 -7.30
C GLY A 123 -3.25 -28.53 -7.50
N LEU A 124 -3.87 -27.37 -7.68
CA LEU A 124 -3.22 -26.05 -7.75
C LEU A 124 -3.82 -25.16 -6.65
N LEU A 125 -3.00 -24.35 -6.00
CA LEU A 125 -3.47 -23.35 -5.05
C LEU A 125 -3.55 -21.96 -5.72
N PRO A 126 -4.76 -21.45 -6.05
CA PRO A 126 -4.91 -20.14 -6.67
C PRO A 126 -4.95 -18.99 -5.66
N LEU A 127 -4.37 -17.84 -6.05
CA LEU A 127 -4.60 -16.55 -5.42
C LEU A 127 -5.34 -15.63 -6.39
N CYS A 128 -6.57 -15.27 -6.03
CA CYS A 128 -7.40 -14.35 -6.81
C CYS A 128 -7.30 -12.93 -6.25
N MET A 129 -6.93 -11.98 -7.11
CA MET A 129 -6.79 -10.56 -6.78
C MET A 129 -7.80 -9.74 -7.59
N ASP A 130 -8.76 -9.19 -6.87
CA ASP A 130 -9.84 -8.42 -7.47
C ASP A 130 -9.38 -7.07 -8.01
N GLY A 131 -10.14 -6.58 -8.99
CA GLY A 131 -10.05 -5.20 -9.46
C GLY A 131 -10.72 -4.24 -8.48
N GLY A 132 -10.24 -3.00 -8.41
CA GLY A 132 -10.87 -2.02 -7.52
C GLY A 132 -10.36 -0.59 -7.66
N GLY A 133 -9.59 -0.29 -8.71
CA GLY A 133 -8.87 0.97 -8.83
C GLY A 133 -7.97 1.19 -7.62
N MET A 134 -8.03 2.38 -7.02
CA MET A 134 -7.21 2.71 -5.86
C MET A 134 -7.45 1.85 -4.61
N ARG A 135 -8.58 1.14 -4.53
CA ARG A 135 -8.82 0.18 -3.45
C ARG A 135 -7.88 -1.03 -3.51
N GLY A 136 -7.19 -1.27 -4.62
CA GLY A 136 -6.17 -2.31 -4.72
C GLY A 136 -5.02 -2.16 -3.71
N LEU A 137 -4.74 -0.94 -3.22
CA LEU A 137 -3.77 -0.74 -2.14
C LEU A 137 -4.19 -1.47 -0.85
N VAL A 138 -5.49 -1.61 -0.60
CA VAL A 138 -6.00 -2.40 0.53
C VAL A 138 -5.61 -3.86 0.37
N SER A 139 -5.78 -4.43 -0.83
CA SER A 139 -5.37 -5.82 -1.11
C SER A 139 -3.87 -6.04 -0.88
N VAL A 140 -3.03 -5.07 -1.27
CA VAL A 140 -1.59 -5.12 -1.00
C VAL A 140 -1.30 -5.10 0.50
N VAL A 141 -1.93 -4.20 1.25
CA VAL A 141 -1.76 -4.10 2.71
C VAL A 141 -2.26 -5.34 3.43
N CYS A 142 -3.39 -5.92 3.01
CA CYS A 142 -3.92 -7.16 3.56
C CYS A 142 -2.96 -8.33 3.31
N LEU A 143 -2.43 -8.46 2.09
CA LEU A 143 -1.43 -9.50 1.78
C LEU A 143 -0.14 -9.29 2.54
N LEU A 144 0.34 -8.05 2.67
CA LEU A 144 1.52 -7.70 3.45
C LEU A 144 1.36 -8.12 4.91
N PHE A 145 0.25 -7.73 5.53
CA PHE A 145 -0.08 -8.07 6.90
C PHE A 145 -0.20 -9.58 7.09
N ALA A 146 -0.98 -10.26 6.24
CA ALA A 146 -1.15 -11.71 6.31
C ALA A 146 0.19 -12.45 6.13
N SER A 147 1.05 -11.99 5.22
CA SER A 147 2.35 -12.61 4.99
C SER A 147 3.25 -12.49 6.20
N ARG A 148 3.39 -11.29 6.78
CA ARG A 148 4.23 -11.07 7.96
C ARG A 148 3.67 -11.82 9.18
N ARG A 149 2.35 -11.79 9.36
CA ARG A 149 1.64 -12.52 10.43
C ARG A 149 1.86 -14.03 10.41
N ILE A 150 1.82 -14.62 9.21
CA ILE A 150 1.83 -16.08 9.03
C ILE A 150 3.27 -16.60 8.91
N LEU A 151 4.13 -15.89 8.19
CA LEU A 151 5.46 -16.36 7.77
C LEU A 151 6.62 -15.54 8.32
N GLY A 152 6.36 -14.41 8.97
CA GLY A 152 7.40 -13.48 9.43
C GLY A 152 8.11 -12.72 8.32
N ASP A 153 7.71 -12.92 7.06
CA ASP A 153 8.31 -12.29 5.87
C ASP A 153 7.25 -12.00 4.80
N GLU A 154 7.66 -11.55 3.62
CA GLU A 154 6.78 -11.17 2.51
C GLU A 154 6.60 -12.29 1.46
N THR A 155 6.92 -13.55 1.82
CA THR A 155 6.95 -14.67 0.87
C THR A 155 5.63 -15.42 0.70
N LEU A 156 4.53 -15.01 1.36
CA LEU A 156 3.24 -15.70 1.28
C LEU A 156 2.77 -15.89 -0.16
N VAL A 157 2.99 -14.87 -1.00
CA VAL A 157 2.64 -14.93 -2.42
C VAL A 157 3.36 -16.07 -3.14
N ASN A 158 4.51 -16.56 -2.68
CA ASN A 158 5.28 -17.62 -3.34
C ASN A 158 4.73 -19.04 -3.11
N TYR A 159 3.73 -19.19 -2.24
CA TYR A 159 3.09 -20.48 -1.97
C TYR A 159 1.92 -20.80 -2.91
N PHE A 160 1.49 -19.83 -3.72
CA PHE A 160 0.38 -20.02 -4.66
C PHE A 160 0.90 -20.49 -6.02
N ASP A 161 0.36 -21.58 -6.57
CA ASP A 161 0.77 -22.08 -7.88
C ASP A 161 0.23 -21.23 -9.03
N TRP A 162 -0.88 -20.52 -8.79
CA TRP A 162 -1.62 -19.79 -9.80
C TRP A 162 -2.03 -18.41 -9.30
N LEU A 163 -1.55 -17.36 -9.98
CA LEU A 163 -1.93 -15.99 -9.72
C LEU A 163 -3.01 -15.55 -10.72
N ILE A 164 -4.12 -15.06 -10.21
CA ILE A 164 -5.25 -14.56 -11.01
C ILE A 164 -5.49 -13.12 -10.58
N GLY A 165 -5.50 -12.19 -11.53
CA GLY A 165 -5.70 -10.78 -11.20
C GLY A 165 -6.57 -10.07 -12.24
N THR A 166 -7.52 -9.26 -11.80
CA THR A 166 -8.37 -8.42 -12.66
C THR A 166 -8.07 -6.94 -12.46
N SER A 167 -7.92 -6.16 -13.56
CA SER A 167 -7.65 -4.72 -13.51
C SER A 167 -6.43 -4.40 -12.62
N THR A 168 -6.59 -3.62 -11.54
CA THR A 168 -5.51 -3.38 -10.58
C THR A 168 -4.96 -4.68 -10.00
N GLY A 169 -5.81 -5.65 -9.67
CA GLY A 169 -5.38 -6.97 -9.22
C GLY A 169 -4.43 -7.67 -10.20
N SER A 170 -4.57 -7.43 -11.51
CA SER A 170 -3.62 -7.92 -12.53
C SER A 170 -2.22 -7.35 -12.35
N MET A 171 -2.10 -6.08 -11.92
CA MET A 171 -0.82 -5.44 -11.65
C MET A 171 -0.13 -6.07 -10.44
N LEU A 172 -0.90 -6.42 -9.41
CA LEU A 172 -0.35 -7.13 -8.24
C LEU A 172 0.08 -8.54 -8.61
N ALA A 173 -0.75 -9.24 -9.40
CA ALA A 173 -0.45 -10.57 -9.92
C ALA A 173 0.85 -10.57 -10.74
N LEU A 174 0.97 -9.67 -11.71
CA LEU A 174 2.16 -9.53 -12.55
C LEU A 174 3.40 -9.13 -11.73
N SER A 175 3.26 -8.15 -10.83
CA SER A 175 4.38 -7.68 -10.00
C SER A 175 4.95 -8.79 -9.11
N THR A 176 4.07 -9.54 -8.44
CA THR A 176 4.48 -10.66 -7.57
C THR A 176 4.97 -11.86 -8.38
N ALA A 177 4.42 -12.09 -9.57
CA ALA A 177 4.91 -13.09 -10.51
C ALA A 177 6.35 -12.81 -10.97
N ASN A 178 6.71 -11.52 -11.11
CA ASN A 178 8.07 -11.08 -11.47
C ASN A 178 9.00 -10.92 -10.25
N GLY A 179 8.66 -11.56 -9.14
CA GLY A 179 9.53 -11.64 -7.95
C GLY A 179 9.57 -10.39 -7.08
N ARG A 180 8.71 -9.39 -7.31
CA ARG A 180 8.61 -8.22 -6.43
C ARG A 180 8.04 -8.60 -5.07
N THR A 181 8.62 -8.05 -4.02
CA THR A 181 8.13 -8.10 -2.64
C THR A 181 6.79 -7.36 -2.50
N LEU A 182 6.06 -7.62 -1.42
CA LEU A 182 4.79 -6.95 -1.15
C LEU A 182 4.98 -5.46 -0.83
N SER A 183 6.11 -5.10 -0.20
CA SER A 183 6.54 -3.71 0.01
C SER A 183 6.85 -3.01 -1.32
N GLU A 184 7.55 -3.65 -2.25
CA GLU A 184 7.76 -3.09 -3.60
C GLU A 184 6.43 -2.92 -4.34
N CYS A 185 5.52 -3.89 -4.22
CA CYS A 185 4.16 -3.78 -4.76
C CYS A 185 3.41 -2.59 -4.13
N PHE A 186 3.55 -2.35 -2.83
CA PHE A 186 2.94 -1.20 -2.14
C PHE A 186 3.44 0.12 -2.74
N PHE A 187 4.76 0.28 -2.88
CA PHE A 187 5.33 1.50 -3.48
C PHE A 187 4.96 1.65 -4.95
N LEU A 188 4.87 0.54 -5.69
CA LEU A 188 4.40 0.57 -7.06
C LEU A 188 2.98 1.13 -7.14
N TYR A 189 2.06 0.56 -6.36
CA TYR A 189 0.67 1.01 -6.29
C TYR A 189 0.57 2.48 -5.85
N TRP A 190 1.44 2.91 -4.95
CA TRP A 190 1.51 4.31 -4.54
C TRP A 190 1.92 5.23 -5.70
N ASN A 191 2.92 4.86 -6.50
CA ASN A 191 3.33 5.64 -7.67
C ASN A 191 2.22 5.63 -8.74
N MET A 192 1.59 4.48 -8.97
CA MET A 192 0.44 4.33 -9.88
C MET A 192 -0.70 5.27 -9.50
N LYS A 193 -1.03 5.38 -8.19
CA LYS A 193 -2.02 6.34 -7.68
C LYS A 193 -1.79 7.74 -8.25
N ARG A 194 -0.56 8.21 -8.14
CA ARG A 194 -0.19 9.58 -8.50
C ARG A 194 -0.26 9.84 -10.00
N GLN A 195 0.15 8.85 -10.79
CA GLN A 195 0.28 9.03 -12.24
C GLN A 195 -1.04 8.73 -12.97
N ILE A 196 -1.79 7.72 -12.52
CA ILE A 196 -2.97 7.22 -13.24
C ILE A 196 -4.26 7.82 -12.68
N PHE A 197 -4.37 7.95 -11.36
CA PHE A 197 -5.58 8.41 -10.71
C PHE A 197 -5.51 9.91 -10.40
N LEU A 198 -5.41 10.70 -11.48
CA LEU A 198 -5.49 12.16 -11.42
C LEU A 198 -6.82 12.58 -10.76
N GLU A 199 -6.74 13.59 -9.89
CA GLU A 199 -7.93 14.19 -9.27
C GLU A 199 -8.79 14.85 -10.38
N GLY A 200 -10.05 14.45 -10.48
CA GLY A 200 -10.99 14.92 -11.50
C GLY A 200 -12.38 14.31 -11.30
N SER A 201 -13.43 15.09 -11.58
CA SER A 201 -14.82 14.61 -11.54
C SER A 201 -15.08 13.61 -12.68
N THR A 202 -16.08 12.74 -12.52
CA THR A 202 -16.51 11.83 -13.59
C THR A 202 -16.83 12.56 -14.91
N MET A 203 -17.36 13.79 -14.83
CA MET A 203 -17.59 14.68 -15.97
C MET A 203 -16.30 15.19 -16.63
N SER A 204 -15.28 15.52 -15.84
CA SER A 204 -13.96 15.92 -16.37
C SER A 204 -13.24 14.77 -17.09
N ARG A 205 -13.56 13.51 -16.74
CA ARG A 205 -13.05 12.32 -17.42
C ARG A 205 -13.77 12.03 -18.74
N LEU A 206 -15.03 12.43 -18.86
CA LEU A 206 -15.87 12.15 -20.03
C LEU A 206 -15.76 13.23 -21.13
N LEU A 207 -15.48 14.48 -20.75
CA LEU A 207 -15.51 15.65 -21.65
C LEU A 207 -14.14 16.31 -21.87
N GLY A 208 -13.05 15.73 -21.35
CA GLY A 208 -11.70 16.30 -21.44
C GLY A 208 -10.65 15.30 -21.92
N ASP A 209 -9.44 15.79 -22.18
CA ASP A 209 -8.28 14.99 -22.63
C ASP A 209 -7.69 14.10 -21.51
N GLN A 210 -8.39 13.96 -20.37
CA GLN A 210 -7.95 13.13 -19.25
C GLN A 210 -7.81 11.66 -19.63
N VAL A 211 -8.66 11.13 -20.52
CA VAL A 211 -8.55 9.72 -20.96
C VAL A 211 -7.22 9.49 -21.68
N SER A 212 -6.81 10.38 -22.58
CA SER A 212 -5.55 10.23 -23.32
C SER A 212 -4.33 10.38 -22.40
N VAL A 213 -4.39 11.30 -21.43
CA VAL A 213 -3.34 11.50 -20.42
C VAL A 213 -3.26 10.28 -19.49
N GLN A 214 -4.39 9.73 -19.06
CA GLN A 214 -4.44 8.52 -18.24
C GLN A 214 -3.90 7.32 -19.00
N THR A 215 -4.28 7.11 -20.26
CA THR A 215 -3.73 6.04 -21.10
C THR A 215 -2.22 6.15 -21.23
N ARG A 216 -1.69 7.34 -21.53
CA ARG A 216 -0.25 7.58 -21.62
C ARG A 216 0.49 7.31 -20.31
N ASN A 217 -0.10 7.71 -19.19
CA ASN A 217 0.47 7.47 -17.86
C ASN A 217 0.41 5.97 -17.50
N ILE A 218 -0.64 5.26 -17.89
CA ILE A 218 -0.73 3.80 -17.73
C ILE A 218 0.35 3.12 -18.57
N GLU A 219 0.48 3.45 -19.85
CA GLU A 219 1.51 2.87 -20.73
C GLU A 219 2.91 3.08 -20.19
N LYS A 220 3.22 4.31 -19.75
CA LYS A 220 4.51 4.61 -19.12
C LYS A 220 4.73 3.77 -17.87
N VAL A 221 3.76 3.73 -16.95
CA VAL A 221 3.93 2.95 -15.71
C VAL A 221 4.05 1.46 -16.01
N LEU A 222 3.27 0.92 -16.95
CA LEU A 222 3.38 -0.47 -17.38
C LEU A 222 4.76 -0.76 -17.98
N SER A 223 5.25 0.11 -18.85
CA SER A 223 6.59 0.00 -19.45
C SER A 223 7.69 0.05 -18.40
N ASP A 224 7.59 0.93 -17.41
CA ASP A 224 8.55 1.03 -16.31
C ASP A 224 8.48 -0.21 -15.38
N CYS A 225 7.31 -0.86 -15.30
CA CYS A 225 7.11 -2.02 -14.44
C CYS A 225 7.50 -3.35 -15.06
N PHE A 226 7.22 -3.48 -16.35
CA PHE A 226 7.30 -4.73 -17.10
C PHE A 226 8.00 -4.47 -18.45
N PRO A 227 9.29 -4.06 -18.43
CA PRO A 227 9.96 -3.54 -19.62
C PRO A 227 10.19 -4.59 -20.72
N THR A 228 10.39 -5.86 -20.37
CA THR A 228 10.78 -6.92 -21.33
C THR A 228 10.16 -8.29 -21.05
N GLU A 229 9.31 -8.40 -20.03
CA GLU A 229 8.82 -9.70 -19.55
C GLU A 229 7.55 -10.10 -20.31
N THR A 230 7.60 -11.25 -20.97
CA THR A 230 6.42 -11.86 -21.60
C THR A 230 5.76 -12.84 -20.63
N PHE A 231 4.45 -13.09 -20.79
CA PHE A 231 3.73 -14.10 -20.00
C PHE A 231 4.40 -15.49 -20.06
N GLN A 232 5.05 -15.82 -21.17
CA GLN A 232 5.74 -17.10 -21.39
C GLN A 232 7.01 -17.27 -20.56
N GLN A 233 7.61 -16.15 -20.11
CA GLN A 233 8.81 -16.15 -19.26
C GLN A 233 8.47 -16.21 -17.77
N CYS A 234 7.19 -16.24 -17.42
CA CYS A 234 6.77 -16.36 -16.03
C CYS A 234 6.75 -17.84 -15.62
N ASP A 235 7.53 -18.19 -14.59
CA ASP A 235 7.58 -19.56 -14.06
C ASP A 235 6.31 -19.99 -13.32
N ARG A 236 5.37 -19.06 -13.13
CA ARG A 236 4.13 -19.25 -12.35
C ARG A 236 2.92 -19.10 -13.25
N ARG A 237 1.90 -19.93 -13.00
CA ARG A 237 0.65 -19.82 -13.76
C ARG A 237 0.05 -18.44 -13.51
N LEU A 238 -0.26 -17.71 -14.57
CA LEU A 238 -0.82 -16.38 -14.49
C LEU A 238 -2.11 -16.30 -15.29
N THR A 239 -3.10 -15.55 -14.80
CA THR A 239 -4.34 -15.30 -15.51
C THR A 239 -4.77 -13.85 -15.36
N VAL A 240 -4.83 -13.17 -16.50
CA VAL A 240 -5.25 -11.78 -16.62
C VAL A 240 -6.41 -11.69 -17.62
N PRO A 241 -7.65 -11.45 -17.17
CA PRO A 241 -8.78 -11.26 -18.05
C PRO A 241 -8.80 -9.85 -18.63
N ALA A 242 -9.18 -9.74 -19.90
CA ALA A 242 -9.46 -8.51 -20.61
C ALA A 242 -10.72 -8.67 -21.48
N LEU A 243 -11.40 -7.57 -21.79
CA LEU A 243 -12.58 -7.59 -22.65
C LEU A 243 -12.21 -7.06 -24.04
N ASP A 244 -12.40 -7.89 -25.08
CA ASP A 244 -12.27 -7.46 -26.47
C ASP A 244 -13.61 -6.89 -26.94
N ILE A 245 -13.64 -5.56 -27.05
CA ILE A 245 -14.80 -4.79 -27.51
C ILE A 245 -14.86 -4.63 -29.03
N SER A 246 -13.86 -5.09 -29.77
CA SER A 246 -13.87 -5.06 -31.24
C SER A 246 -14.75 -6.16 -31.83
N MET A 247 -15.13 -7.16 -31.03
CA MET A 247 -16.02 -8.25 -31.41
C MET A 247 -17.49 -7.97 -31.03
N ALA A 248 -18.42 -8.52 -31.82
CA ALA A 248 -19.86 -8.51 -31.52
C ALA A 248 -20.40 -9.96 -31.48
N PRO A 249 -20.83 -10.49 -30.31
CA PRO A 249 -20.78 -9.86 -29.00
C PRO A 249 -19.34 -9.68 -28.49
N ALA A 250 -19.13 -8.72 -27.59
CA ALA A 250 -17.84 -8.51 -26.93
C ALA A 250 -17.38 -9.82 -26.28
N ARG A 251 -16.08 -10.12 -26.42
CA ARG A 251 -15.53 -11.43 -26.03
C ARG A 251 -14.54 -11.27 -24.88
N LEU A 252 -14.68 -12.13 -23.88
CA LEU A 252 -13.67 -12.25 -22.83
C LEU A 252 -12.40 -12.86 -23.43
N HIS A 253 -11.31 -12.11 -23.38
CA HIS A 253 -9.96 -12.57 -23.67
C HIS A 253 -9.25 -12.89 -22.35
N ILE A 254 -8.56 -14.03 -22.28
CA ILE A 254 -7.83 -14.42 -21.07
C ILE A 254 -6.37 -14.62 -21.45
N PHE A 255 -5.51 -13.71 -21.01
CA PHE A 255 -4.07 -13.87 -21.11
C PHE A 255 -3.62 -14.90 -20.07
N ARG A 256 -2.87 -15.91 -20.52
CA ARG A 256 -2.38 -17.01 -19.68
C ARG A 256 -0.89 -17.25 -19.95
N GLY A 257 -0.14 -17.43 -18.86
CA GLY A 257 1.25 -17.89 -18.82
C GLY A 257 1.32 -19.13 -17.95
#